data_AF-A0A5C6LMD9-F1
#
_entry.id   AF-A0A5C6LMD9-F1
#
_cell.length_a   1.000
_cell.length_b   1.000
_cell.length_c   1.000
_cell.angle_alpha   90.00
_cell.angle_beta   90.00
_cell.angle_gamma   90.00
#
_symmetry.space_group_name_H-M   'P 1'
#
loop_
_entity.id
_entity.type
_entity.pdbx_description
1 polymer ?
#
loop_
_entity_poly.entity_id
_entity_poly.type
_entity_poly.pdbx_seq_one_letter_code
_entity_poly.pdbx_strand_id
1 'polypeptide(L)'
;MAIYIAASLIIKPGDKVLVCEPSYIFANMVFEGLGAELIRVPVDSYGMNTEAVEEALKKHTIRLIYIIPHHHHPTTVTMSVERRHHLLRLIKNYQLAVIEDDYDYDFQFQYEPYLPLASGDHEGNIIYIGSLTKVLGAPFRLGYMVAAEKFIHAAATKRMLISLRGISLRSR
;
A
#
# COMPACT_ATOMS: atom_id res chain seq x y z
N MET A 1 3.04 10.78 -2.77
CA MET A 1 2.43 10.98 -4.11
C MET A 1 1.95 9.65 -4.72
N ALA A 2 2.79 8.61 -4.81
CA ALA A 2 2.41 7.32 -5.38
C ALA A 2 1.16 6.70 -4.71
N ILE A 3 1.12 6.63 -3.37
CA ILE A 3 -0.03 6.13 -2.60
C ILE A 3 -1.31 6.88 -2.98
N TYR A 4 -1.27 8.22 -3.00
CA TYR A 4 -2.41 9.05 -3.39
C TYR A 4 -2.87 8.76 -4.82
N ILE A 5 -1.94 8.67 -5.79
CA ILE A 5 -2.30 8.37 -7.18
C ILE A 5 -3.00 7.01 -7.26
N ALA A 6 -2.41 5.96 -6.69
CA ALA A 6 -3.00 4.62 -6.70
C ALA A 6 -4.38 4.60 -6.04
N ALA A 7 -4.46 5.14 -4.82
CA ALA A 7 -5.71 5.20 -4.04
C ALA A 7 -6.81 5.97 -4.78
N SER A 8 -6.48 7.13 -5.38
CA SER A 8 -7.44 7.99 -6.08
C SER A 8 -8.02 7.39 -7.37
N LEU A 9 -7.41 6.32 -7.90
CA LEU A 9 -7.93 5.57 -9.04
C LEU A 9 -8.87 4.43 -8.62
N ILE A 10 -8.80 4.01 -7.36
CA ILE A 10 -9.49 2.83 -6.83
C ILE A 10 -10.67 3.24 -5.94
N ILE A 11 -10.43 4.18 -5.02
CA ILE A 11 -11.37 4.57 -3.96
C ILE A 11 -12.42 5.53 -4.50
N LYS A 12 -13.68 5.27 -4.13
CA LYS A 12 -14.79 6.20 -4.21
C LYS A 12 -15.30 6.53 -2.80
N PRO A 13 -15.96 7.69 -2.59
CA PRO A 13 -16.56 7.99 -1.30
C PRO A 13 -17.50 6.89 -0.81
N GLY A 14 -17.36 6.48 0.45
CA GLY A 14 -18.08 5.37 1.08
C GLY A 14 -17.45 3.98 0.86
N ASP A 15 -16.41 3.85 0.04
CA ASP A 15 -15.66 2.59 -0.06
C ASP A 15 -14.91 2.29 1.25
N LYS A 16 -14.76 1.00 1.56
CA LYS A 16 -14.02 0.54 2.75
C LYS A 16 -12.58 0.18 2.40
N VAL A 17 -11.65 0.72 3.16
CA VAL A 17 -10.21 0.46 3.01
C VAL A 17 -9.71 -0.24 4.26
N LEU A 18 -9.09 -1.39 4.09
CA LEU A 18 -8.51 -2.15 5.19
C LEU A 18 -7.08 -1.69 5.43
N VAL A 19 -6.80 -1.30 6.68
CA VAL A 19 -5.49 -0.82 7.15
C VAL A 19 -5.10 -1.50 8.46
N CYS A 20 -3.82 -1.49 8.79
CA CYS A 20 -3.35 -1.92 10.10
C CYS A 20 -3.76 -0.96 11.23
N GLU A 21 -3.72 -1.44 12.47
CA GLU A 21 -3.72 -0.64 13.70
C GLU A 21 -2.57 -1.12 14.61
N PRO A 22 -1.55 -0.28 14.85
CA PRO A 22 -1.30 1.03 14.24
C PRO A 22 -0.98 0.94 12.73
N SER A 23 -1.05 2.05 11.99
CA SER A 23 -0.70 2.14 10.54
C SER A 23 0.01 3.46 10.23
N TYR A 24 0.57 3.58 9.02
CA TYR A 24 1.14 4.83 8.53
C TYR A 24 0.06 5.91 8.37
N ILE A 25 0.09 6.90 9.27
CA ILE A 25 -0.97 7.91 9.40
C ILE A 25 -1.24 8.71 8.11
N PHE A 26 -0.20 9.01 7.32
CA PHE A 26 -0.38 9.76 6.08
C PHE A 26 -1.11 8.94 5.00
N ALA A 27 -0.97 7.62 4.98
CA ALA A 27 -1.78 6.77 4.10
C ALA A 27 -3.25 6.78 4.55
N ASN A 28 -3.50 6.65 5.85
CA ASN A 28 -4.85 6.75 6.43
C ASN A 28 -5.53 8.07 6.04
N MET A 29 -4.85 9.20 6.24
CA MET A 29 -5.35 10.53 5.87
C MET A 29 -5.66 10.66 4.37
N VAL A 30 -4.86 10.03 3.51
CA VAL A 30 -5.11 10.00 2.07
C VAL A 30 -6.40 9.25 1.75
N PHE A 31 -6.61 8.09 2.37
CA PHE A 31 -7.80 7.28 2.14
C PHE A 31 -9.07 7.96 2.66
N GLU A 32 -9.03 8.47 3.89
CA GLU A 32 -10.13 9.25 4.49
C GLU A 32 -10.42 10.52 3.68
N GLY A 33 -9.38 11.21 3.20
CA GLY A 33 -9.51 12.38 2.33
C GLY A 33 -10.12 12.09 0.95
N LEU A 34 -10.07 10.83 0.49
CA LEU A 34 -10.78 10.34 -0.69
C LEU A 34 -12.22 9.88 -0.37
N GLY A 35 -12.64 9.97 0.90
CA GLY A 35 -13.96 9.61 1.39
C GLY A 35 -14.10 8.14 1.80
N ALA A 36 -13.00 7.41 2.02
CA ALA A 36 -13.05 6.03 2.45
C ALA A 36 -13.35 5.88 3.95
N GLU A 37 -14.01 4.77 4.30
CA GLU A 37 -14.13 4.29 5.68
C GLU A 37 -12.99 3.31 5.99
N LEU A 38 -12.24 3.55 7.06
CA LEU A 38 -11.12 2.68 7.43
C LEU A 38 -11.59 1.49 8.29
N ILE A 39 -11.36 0.28 7.79
CA ILE A 39 -11.49 -0.97 8.54
C ILE A 39 -10.12 -1.35 9.07
N ARG A 40 -9.99 -1.45 10.39
CA ARG A 40 -8.70 -1.61 11.07
C ARG A 40 -8.49 -3.03 11.52
N VAL A 41 -7.32 -3.60 11.20
CA VAL A 41 -6.90 -4.93 11.66
C VAL A 41 -5.66 -4.83 12.54
N PRO A 42 -5.52 -5.68 13.58
CA PRO A 42 -4.38 -5.60 14.48
C PRO A 42 -3.09 -6.04 13.79
N VAL A 43 -1.98 -5.48 14.28
CA VAL A 43 -0.61 -5.93 13.98
C VAL A 43 -0.03 -6.57 15.22
N ASP A 44 0.55 -7.75 15.07
CA ASP A 44 1.28 -8.43 16.14
C ASP A 44 2.73 -8.71 15.72
N SER A 45 3.43 -9.58 16.46
CA SER A 45 4.83 -9.94 16.21
C SER A 45 5.11 -10.57 14.85
N TYR A 46 4.08 -10.95 14.10
CA TYR A 46 4.18 -11.54 12.76
C TYR A 46 3.62 -10.61 11.66
N GLY A 47 3.35 -9.33 11.96
CA GLY A 47 2.86 -8.34 11.02
C GLY A 47 1.33 -8.19 11.05
N MET A 48 0.72 -7.84 9.92
CA MET A 48 -0.75 -7.74 9.80
C MET A 48 -1.42 -9.08 10.11
N ASN A 49 -2.41 -9.10 11.00
CA ASN A 49 -3.17 -10.31 11.30
C ASN A 49 -4.11 -10.66 10.12
N THR A 50 -3.75 -11.70 9.37
CA THR A 50 -4.47 -12.12 8.16
C THR A 50 -5.77 -12.89 8.44
N GLU A 51 -5.95 -13.44 9.63
CA GLU A 51 -7.24 -14.01 10.06
C GLU A 51 -8.25 -12.88 10.31
N ALA A 52 -7.82 -11.79 10.95
CA ALA A 52 -8.65 -10.60 11.12
C ALA A 52 -9.00 -9.94 9.76
N VAL A 53 -8.09 -10.01 8.78
CA VAL A 53 -8.37 -9.61 7.38
C VAL A 53 -9.49 -10.47 6.80
N GLU A 54 -9.38 -11.79 6.88
CA GLU A 54 -10.41 -12.71 6.36
C GLU A 54 -11.78 -12.48 7.03
N GLU A 55 -11.80 -12.28 8.35
CA GLU A 55 -13.03 -11.97 9.07
C GLU A 55 -13.64 -10.62 8.66
N ALA A 56 -12.82 -9.62 8.36
CA ALA A 56 -13.29 -8.34 7.82
C ALA A 56 -13.87 -8.51 6.40
N LEU A 57 -13.24 -9.32 5.55
CA LEU A 57 -13.71 -9.62 4.20
C LEU A 57 -15.06 -10.34 4.19
N LYS A 58 -15.36 -11.17 5.20
CA LYS A 58 -16.67 -11.82 5.35
C LYS A 58 -17.78 -10.83 5.74
N LYS A 59 -17.44 -9.75 6.45
CA LYS A 59 -18.40 -8.77 7.00
C LYS A 59 -18.59 -7.54 6.11
N HIS A 60 -17.62 -7.24 5.26
CA HIS A 60 -17.55 -5.99 4.52
C HIS A 60 -17.06 -6.21 3.10
N THR A 61 -17.64 -5.45 2.17
CA THR A 61 -17.07 -5.30 0.83
C THR A 61 -15.88 -4.36 0.89
N ILE A 62 -14.67 -4.92 1.01
CA ILE A 62 -13.42 -4.15 1.06
C ILE A 62 -13.00 -3.78 -0.36
N ARG A 63 -12.77 -2.47 -0.59
CA ARG A 63 -12.32 -1.93 -1.87
C ARG A 63 -10.82 -2.05 -2.07
N LEU A 64 -10.06 -1.88 -0.99
CA LEU A 64 -8.61 -1.78 -1.02
C LEU A 64 -8.02 -2.28 0.31
N ILE A 65 -6.93 -3.03 0.24
CA ILE A 65 -6.04 -3.26 1.39
C ILE A 65 -4.79 -2.40 1.22
N TYR A 66 -4.38 -1.71 2.29
CA TYR A 66 -3.07 -1.07 2.36
C TYR A 66 -2.18 -1.83 3.35
N ILE A 67 -0.97 -2.19 2.92
CA ILE A 67 -0.05 -2.97 3.74
C ILE A 67 1.40 -2.53 3.54
N ILE A 68 2.16 -2.62 4.62
CA ILE A 68 3.62 -2.45 4.67
C ILE A 68 4.18 -3.79 5.19
N PRO A 69 4.57 -4.73 4.32
CA PRO A 69 4.98 -6.07 4.75
C PRO A 69 6.44 -6.13 5.22
N HIS A 70 7.31 -5.25 4.72
CA HIS A 70 8.68 -5.06 5.19
C HIS A 70 8.74 -3.92 6.18
N HIS A 71 9.27 -4.17 7.38
CA HIS A 71 9.42 -3.15 8.43
C HIS A 71 8.17 -2.28 8.61
N HIS A 72 7.05 -2.92 8.97
CA HIS A 72 5.76 -2.28 9.13
C HIS A 72 5.88 -0.97 9.92
N HIS A 73 5.37 0.14 9.38
CA HIS A 73 5.42 1.41 10.11
C HIS A 73 4.17 1.59 10.98
N PRO A 74 4.29 1.88 12.29
CA PRO A 74 5.50 2.24 13.05
C PRO A 74 6.16 1.08 13.82
N THR A 75 5.61 -0.14 13.77
CA THR A 75 6.00 -1.25 14.68
C THR A 75 7.31 -1.94 14.32
N THR A 76 7.88 -1.64 13.15
CA THR A 76 9.05 -2.26 12.51
C THR A 76 8.96 -3.78 12.28
N VAL A 77 7.82 -4.40 12.59
CA VAL A 77 7.61 -5.84 12.42
C VAL A 77 7.58 -6.20 10.94
N THR A 78 8.28 -7.28 10.58
CA THR A 78 8.24 -7.87 9.25
C THR A 78 7.20 -8.99 9.20
N MET A 79 6.38 -8.99 8.15
CA MET A 79 5.31 -9.97 7.97
C MET A 79 5.89 -11.36 7.65
N SER A 80 5.43 -12.39 8.39
CA SER A 80 5.92 -13.77 8.21
C SER A 80 5.52 -14.39 6.86
N VAL A 81 6.25 -15.43 6.45
CA VAL A 81 5.99 -16.16 5.19
C VAL A 81 4.59 -16.76 5.16
N GLU A 82 4.14 -17.34 6.27
CA GLU A 82 2.83 -17.95 6.41
C GLU A 82 1.73 -16.93 6.17
N ARG A 83 1.89 -15.72 6.72
CA ARG A 83 0.94 -14.63 6.54
C ARG A 83 0.97 -14.07 5.14
N ARG A 84 2.14 -13.95 4.51
CA ARG A 84 2.24 -13.53 3.10
C ARG A 84 1.50 -14.49 2.19
N HIS A 85 1.72 -15.79 2.35
CA HIS A 85 0.98 -16.81 1.59
C HIS A 85 -0.51 -16.78 1.88
N HIS A 86 -0.91 -16.59 3.14
CA HIS A 86 -2.32 -16.48 3.49
C HIS A 86 -2.96 -15.27 2.82
N LEU A 87 -2.33 -14.10 2.91
CA LEU A 87 -2.84 -12.87 2.31
C LEU A 87 -2.90 -12.98 0.78
N LEU A 88 -1.89 -13.57 0.12
CA LEU A 88 -1.93 -13.82 -1.33
C LEU A 88 -3.13 -14.68 -1.74
N ARG A 89 -3.45 -15.73 -0.98
CA ARG A 89 -4.66 -16.53 -1.23
C ARG A 89 -5.94 -15.69 -1.10
N LEU A 90 -6.03 -14.85 -0.06
CA LEU A 90 -7.18 -13.95 0.12
C LEU A 90 -7.30 -12.95 -1.03
N ILE A 91 -6.19 -12.35 -1.46
CA ILE A 91 -6.14 -11.41 -2.58
C ILE A 91 -6.70 -12.04 -3.85
N LYS A 92 -6.31 -13.28 -4.15
CA LYS A 92 -6.82 -14.00 -5.31
C LYS A 92 -8.30 -14.35 -5.17
N ASN A 93 -8.67 -14.98 -4.05
CA ASN A 93 -10.03 -15.49 -3.83
C ASN A 93 -11.09 -14.39 -3.84
N TYR A 94 -10.74 -13.21 -3.32
CA TYR A 94 -11.64 -12.06 -3.22
C TYR A 94 -11.36 -10.97 -4.28
N GLN A 95 -10.40 -11.20 -5.19
CA GLN A 95 -9.98 -10.23 -6.22
C GLN A 95 -9.70 -8.83 -5.66
N LEU A 96 -8.91 -8.78 -4.59
CA LEU A 96 -8.71 -7.57 -3.80
C LEU A 96 -7.62 -6.68 -4.38
N ALA A 97 -7.96 -5.41 -4.64
CA ALA A 97 -6.91 -4.43 -4.89
C ALA A 97 -6.06 -4.24 -3.61
N VAL A 98 -4.74 -4.28 -3.75
CA VAL A 98 -3.81 -4.07 -2.64
C VAL A 98 -2.78 -3.03 -3.02
N ILE A 99 -2.55 -2.06 -2.15
CA ILE A 99 -1.35 -1.22 -2.19
C ILE A 99 -0.36 -1.82 -1.21
N GLU A 100 0.74 -2.35 -1.77
CA GLU A 100 1.91 -2.74 -1.02
C GLU A 100 2.89 -1.57 -1.02
N ASP A 101 3.16 -1.02 0.17
CA ASP A 101 4.07 0.11 0.34
C ASP A 101 5.38 -0.36 0.96
N ASP A 102 6.41 -0.35 0.13
CA ASP A 102 7.75 -0.85 0.44
C ASP A 102 8.77 0.27 0.31
N TYR A 103 8.86 1.07 1.37
CA TYR A 103 9.69 2.27 1.40
C TYR A 103 11.17 1.98 1.71
N ASP A 104 11.53 0.73 2.01
CA ASP A 104 12.87 0.39 2.46
C ASP A 104 13.43 -1.00 2.13
N TYR A 105 12.82 -1.72 1.18
CA TYR A 105 13.38 -2.96 0.61
C TYR A 105 14.90 -2.92 0.38
N ASP A 106 15.41 -1.83 -0.23
CA ASP A 106 16.82 -1.70 -0.61
C ASP A 106 17.78 -1.50 0.58
N PHE A 107 17.27 -1.36 1.81
CA PHE A 107 18.05 -1.08 3.04
C PHE A 107 18.24 -2.31 3.95
N GLN A 108 18.35 -3.50 3.37
CA GLN A 108 18.54 -4.73 4.14
C GLN A 108 20.02 -5.05 4.34
N PHE A 109 20.53 -4.66 5.52
CA PHE A 109 21.84 -5.08 6.02
C PHE A 109 21.70 -6.48 6.63
N GLN A 110 22.07 -7.50 5.85
CA GLN A 110 22.17 -8.92 6.25
C GLN A 110 20.83 -9.71 6.28
N TYR A 111 20.91 -10.91 5.69
CA TYR A 111 19.90 -11.97 5.56
C TYR A 111 18.89 -11.84 4.40
N GLU A 112 18.57 -13.01 3.82
CA GLU A 112 17.76 -13.20 2.62
C GLU A 112 16.45 -12.40 2.68
N PRO A 113 16.25 -11.41 1.79
CA PRO A 113 15.03 -10.62 1.79
C PRO A 113 13.83 -11.53 1.58
N TYR A 114 12.82 -11.41 2.44
CA TYR A 114 11.49 -11.84 2.04
C TYR A 114 11.15 -11.08 0.76
N LEU A 115 10.75 -11.79 -0.28
CA LEU A 115 10.33 -11.12 -1.50
C LEU A 115 9.02 -10.34 -1.23
N PRO A 116 8.83 -9.17 -1.85
CA PRO A 116 7.56 -8.43 -1.78
C PRO A 116 6.37 -9.32 -2.14
N LEU A 117 5.18 -9.03 -1.59
CA LEU A 117 3.95 -9.74 -1.94
C LEU A 117 3.69 -9.67 -3.45
N ALA A 118 4.02 -8.55 -4.08
CA ALA A 118 3.95 -8.33 -5.53
C ALA A 118 4.85 -9.26 -6.37
N SER A 119 5.78 -10.00 -5.76
CA SER A 119 6.54 -11.05 -6.46
C SER A 119 5.78 -12.38 -6.58
N GLY A 120 4.74 -12.56 -5.76
CA GLY A 120 3.93 -13.77 -5.74
C GLY A 120 2.88 -13.80 -6.86
N ASP A 121 2.13 -14.89 -6.92
CA ASP A 121 0.98 -14.99 -7.82
C ASP A 121 -0.21 -14.20 -7.21
N HIS A 122 -0.50 -13.04 -7.80
CA HIS A 122 -1.56 -12.14 -7.33
C HIS A 122 -2.46 -11.64 -8.48
N GLU A 123 -2.36 -12.22 -9.67
CA GLU A 123 -3.21 -11.91 -10.85
C GLU A 123 -3.32 -10.41 -11.19
N GLY A 124 -2.26 -9.64 -10.94
CA GLY A 124 -2.24 -8.19 -11.21
C GLY A 124 -2.97 -7.31 -10.19
N ASN A 125 -3.45 -7.88 -9.07
CA ASN A 125 -4.20 -7.18 -8.05
C ASN A 125 -3.36 -6.30 -7.09
N ILE A 126 -2.04 -6.52 -7.01
CA ILE A 126 -1.14 -5.76 -6.15
C ILE A 126 -0.53 -4.60 -6.94
N ILE A 127 -0.64 -3.39 -6.36
CA ILE A 127 0.08 -2.18 -6.74
C ILE A 127 1.22 -2.02 -5.76
N TYR A 128 2.43 -2.38 -6.20
CA TYR A 128 3.65 -2.22 -5.43
C TYR A 128 4.16 -0.79 -5.57
N ILE A 129 4.49 -0.17 -4.43
CA ILE A 129 5.03 1.18 -4.35
C ILE A 129 6.37 1.11 -3.63
N GLY A 130 7.44 1.47 -4.34
CA GLY A 130 8.79 1.47 -3.82
C GLY A 130 9.38 2.87 -3.66
N SER A 131 10.45 3.00 -2.88
CA SER A 131 11.21 4.24 -2.69
C SER A 131 12.71 4.05 -2.87
N LEU A 132 13.31 4.89 -3.72
CA LEU A 132 14.77 5.01 -3.87
C LEU A 132 15.34 6.17 -3.03
N THR A 133 14.48 6.84 -2.23
CA THR A 133 14.87 8.04 -1.46
C THR A 133 15.95 7.71 -0.43
N LYS A 134 15.91 6.52 0.18
CA LYS A 134 16.94 6.13 1.14
C LYS A 134 18.29 5.85 0.46
N VAL A 135 18.29 5.35 -0.78
CA VAL A 135 19.50 5.01 -1.56
C VAL A 135 20.16 6.27 -2.14
N LEU A 136 19.36 7.16 -2.72
CA LEU A 136 19.85 8.36 -3.41
C LEU A 136 20.00 9.56 -2.48
N GLY A 137 19.32 9.55 -1.33
CA GLY A 137 19.28 10.64 -0.37
C GLY A 137 18.04 11.52 -0.48
N ALA A 138 17.77 12.25 0.61
CA ALA A 138 16.57 13.07 0.79
C ALA A 138 16.27 14.09 -0.33
N PRO A 139 17.25 14.69 -1.05
CA PRO A 139 16.96 15.64 -2.13
C PRO A 139 16.22 15.03 -3.33
N PHE A 140 16.42 13.74 -3.61
CA PHE A 140 15.89 13.12 -4.83
C PHE A 140 14.41 12.72 -4.72
N ARG A 141 13.92 12.41 -3.51
CA ARG A 141 12.53 11.98 -3.21
C ARG A 141 11.91 11.12 -4.32
N LEU A 142 12.65 10.10 -4.77
CA LEU A 142 12.25 9.27 -5.89
C LEU A 142 11.50 8.03 -5.36
N GLY A 143 10.30 7.83 -5.86
CA GLY A 143 9.52 6.61 -5.66
C GLY A 143 8.99 6.09 -6.99
N TYR A 144 8.68 4.81 -7.04
CA TYR A 144 8.21 4.11 -8.24
C TYR A 144 6.99 3.26 -7.92
N MET A 145 6.27 2.85 -8.97
CA MET A 145 5.06 2.05 -8.88
C MET A 145 5.16 0.90 -9.89
N VAL A 146 4.84 -0.32 -9.45
CA VAL A 146 4.74 -1.51 -10.29
C VAL A 146 3.34 -2.08 -10.12
N ALA A 147 2.62 -2.25 -11.24
CA ALA A 147 1.25 -2.74 -11.27
C ALA A 147 0.93 -3.24 -12.69
N ALA A 148 -0.27 -3.79 -12.89
CA ALA A 148 -0.76 -4.14 -14.23
C ALA A 148 -0.68 -2.95 -15.21
N GLU A 149 -0.33 -3.22 -16.46
CA GLU A 149 -0.07 -2.21 -17.50
C GLU A 149 -1.19 -1.15 -17.60
N LYS A 150 -2.45 -1.60 -17.67
CA LYS A 150 -3.61 -0.70 -17.72
C LYS A 150 -3.68 0.26 -16.52
N PHE A 151 -3.31 -0.21 -15.33
CA PHE A 151 -3.28 0.62 -14.12
C PHE A 151 -2.15 1.65 -14.19
N ILE A 152 -0.97 1.25 -14.67
CA ILE A 152 0.18 2.16 -14.84
C ILE A 152 -0.16 3.29 -15.83
N HIS A 153 -0.84 3.00 -16.93
CA HIS A 153 -1.30 4.05 -17.85
C HIS A 153 -2.24 5.04 -17.18
N ALA A 154 -3.24 4.57 -16.44
CA ALA A 154 -4.16 5.43 -15.69
C ALA A 154 -3.43 6.27 -14.62
N ALA A 155 -2.48 5.66 -13.91
CA ALA A 155 -1.63 6.32 -12.92
C ALA A 155 -0.75 7.41 -13.55
N ALA A 156 -0.17 7.16 -14.72
CA ALA A 156 0.62 8.13 -15.47
C ALA A 156 -0.22 9.34 -15.90
N THR A 157 -1.43 9.11 -16.43
CA THR A 157 -2.37 10.18 -16.79
C THR A 157 -2.78 10.99 -15.55
N LYS A 158 -3.14 10.31 -14.44
CA LYS A 158 -3.50 10.96 -13.19
C LYS A 158 -2.35 11.82 -12.64
N ARG A 159 -1.13 11.29 -12.64
CA ARG A 159 0.09 12.03 -12.24
C ARG A 159 0.26 13.28 -13.09
N MET A 160 0.16 13.15 -14.42
CA MET A 160 0.30 14.27 -15.34
C MET A 160 -0.68 15.38 -15.02
N LEU A 161 -1.97 15.05 -14.82
CA LEU A 161 -3.02 16.02 -14.48
C LEU A 161 -2.73 16.80 -13.18
N ILE A 162 -2.20 16.11 -12.16
CA ILE A 162 -1.83 16.74 -10.88
C ILE A 162 -0.60 17.64 -11.05
N SER A 163 0.35 17.24 -11.89
CA SER A 163 1.62 17.94 -12.10
C SER A 163 1.58 19.05 -13.17
N LEU A 164 0.43 19.31 -13.79
CA LEU A 164 0.30 20.28 -14.88
C LEU A 164 0.75 21.71 -14.49
N ARG A 165 0.63 22.10 -13.23
CA ARG A 165 1.07 23.42 -12.75
C ARG A 165 1.69 23.31 -11.35
N GLY A 166 2.87 23.89 -11.18
CA GLY A 166 3.45 24.10 -9.86
C GLY A 166 2.61 25.10 -9.06
N ILE A 167 2.35 24.82 -7.80
CA ILE A 167 1.65 25.72 -6.88
C ILE A 167 2.67 26.26 -5.87
N SER A 168 2.76 27.58 -5.74
CA SER A 168 3.46 28.24 -4.63
C SER A 168 2.42 28.59 -3.57
N LEU A 169 2.48 27.92 -2.42
CA LEU A 169 1.67 28.25 -1.25
C LEU A 169 2.44 29.30 -0.42
N ARG A 170 1.83 30.45 -0.18
CA ARG A 170 2.37 31.51 0.69
C ARG A 170 1.36 31.77 1.80
N SER A 171 1.76 31.61 3.06
CA SER A 171 1.03 32.17 4.19
C SER A 171 1.38 33.65 4.33
N ARG A 172 0.43 34.47 4.80
CA ARG A 172 0.74 35.82 5.29
C ARG A 172 1.35 35.74 6.67
#